data_AF-A0A3D4V370-F1
#
_entry.id   AF-A0A3D4V370-F1
#
_cell.length_a   1.000
_cell.length_b   1.000
_cell.length_c   1.000
_cell.angle_alpha   90.00
_cell.angle_beta   90.00
_cell.angle_gamma   90.00
#
_symmetry.space_group_name_H-M   'P 1'
#
loop_
_entity.id
_entity.type
_entity.pdbx_description
1 polymer ?
#
loop_
_entity_poly.entity_id
_entity_poly.type
_entity_poly.pdbx_seq_one_letter_code
_entity_poly.pdbx_strand_id
1 'polypeptide(L)'
;MDVEAVFWKDGSLFVLTKRFRGRETKLFRLDTLTVDKVNEFKLVQKVDFDDEVTAADYAFGKLAVLTYKSLWIFPENDTDDFFDGDVMHFEFEADQVESVAFIDSQTVVIVEENGEMYRVQL
;
A
#
# COMPACT_ATOMS: atom_id res chain seq x y z
N MET A 1 -10.75 9.72 -9.51
CA MET A 1 -9.75 9.58 -8.43
C MET A 1 -9.93 8.15 -8.05
N ASP A 2 -8.97 7.35 -8.46
CA ASP A 2 -9.18 5.93 -8.67
C ASP A 2 -8.54 5.20 -7.49
N VAL A 3 -9.12 4.07 -7.11
CA VAL A 3 -8.51 3.18 -6.13
C VAL A 3 -7.43 2.41 -6.86
N GLU A 4 -6.20 2.47 -6.32
CA GLU A 4 -5.06 1.80 -6.95
C GLU A 4 -4.66 0.56 -6.17
N ALA A 5 -4.44 0.74 -4.88
CA ALA A 5 -3.94 -0.31 -4.01
C ALA A 5 -4.98 -0.67 -2.95
N VAL A 6 -4.97 -1.94 -2.57
CA VAL A 6 -5.89 -2.52 -1.59
C VAL A 6 -5.13 -3.47 -0.69
N PHE A 7 -5.42 -3.44 0.60
CA PHE A 7 -4.86 -4.39 1.57
C PHE A 7 -5.87 -4.73 2.66
N TRP A 8 -5.63 -5.84 3.35
CA TRP A 8 -6.49 -6.33 4.42
C TRP A 8 -5.76 -6.31 5.75
N LYS A 9 -6.37 -5.72 6.78
CA LYS A 9 -5.85 -5.74 8.15
C LYS A 9 -7.01 -5.86 9.14
N ASP A 10 -6.88 -6.75 10.11
CA ASP A 10 -7.77 -6.87 11.27
C ASP A 10 -9.27 -6.88 10.93
N GLY A 11 -9.63 -7.61 9.87
CA GLY A 11 -11.03 -7.77 9.46
C GLY A 11 -11.59 -6.62 8.62
N SER A 12 -10.76 -5.64 8.25
CA SER A 12 -11.15 -4.47 7.47
C SER A 12 -10.39 -4.39 6.15
N LEU A 13 -11.08 -3.90 5.11
CA LEU A 13 -10.48 -3.61 3.81
C LEU A 13 -10.02 -2.15 3.79
N PHE A 14 -8.78 -1.94 3.36
CA PHE A 14 -8.19 -0.62 3.20
C PHE A 14 -7.85 -0.36 1.74
N VAL A 15 -7.99 0.89 1.30
CA VAL A 15 -7.69 1.30 -0.07
C VAL A 15 -6.89 2.59 -0.11
N LEU A 16 -5.94 2.65 -1.03
CA LEU A 16 -5.15 3.85 -1.35
C LEU A 16 -5.53 4.35 -2.73
N THR A 17 -5.69 5.66 -2.85
CA THR A 17 -5.99 6.29 -4.14
C THR A 17 -4.73 6.58 -4.95
N LYS A 18 -4.77 6.38 -6.27
CA LYS A 18 -3.76 6.94 -7.18
C LYS A 18 -3.89 8.44 -7.27
N ARG A 19 -2.75 9.11 -7.28
CA ARG A 19 -2.64 10.53 -7.59
C ARG A 19 -2.74 10.71 -9.10
N PHE A 20 -3.72 11.46 -9.59
CA PHE A 20 -3.72 11.94 -10.98
C PHE A 20 -3.30 13.42 -11.07
N ARG A 21 -3.63 14.23 -10.05
CA ARG A 21 -3.19 15.62 -9.80
C ARG A 21 -3.40 15.97 -8.30
N GLY A 22 -2.47 16.68 -7.66
CA GLY A 22 -2.48 16.96 -6.20
C GLY A 22 -1.16 16.57 -5.56
N ARG A 23 -1.07 16.42 -4.22
CA ARG A 23 0.10 15.82 -3.53
C ARG A 23 -0.26 14.65 -2.60
N GLU A 24 -1.54 14.38 -2.40
CA GLU A 24 -1.98 13.61 -1.22
C GLU A 24 -2.69 12.32 -1.66
N THR A 25 -2.09 11.18 -1.33
CA THR A 25 -2.75 9.87 -1.35
C THR A 25 -3.68 9.78 -0.13
N LYS A 26 -4.89 9.26 -0.35
CA LYS A 26 -5.86 9.05 0.71
C LYS A 26 -5.96 7.56 1.03
N LEU A 27 -5.85 7.25 2.30
CA LEU A 27 -6.18 5.94 2.85
C LEU A 27 -7.65 5.95 3.29
N PHE A 28 -8.44 5.06 2.72
CA PHE A 28 -9.80 4.80 3.18
C PHE A 28 -9.92 3.40 3.78
N ARG A 29 -10.87 3.23 4.70
CA ARG A 29 -11.25 1.95 5.30
C ARG A 29 -12.71 1.65 5.03
N LEU A 30 -13.01 0.37 4.83
CA LEU A 30 -14.36 -0.15 4.73
C LEU A 30 -14.68 -0.94 6.00
N ASP A 31 -15.48 -0.35 6.90
CA ASP A 31 -15.81 -0.94 8.21
C ASP A 31 -16.84 -2.08 8.09
N THR A 32 -17.60 -2.12 7.00
CA THR A 32 -18.66 -3.10 6.79
C THR A 32 -18.53 -3.75 5.42
N LEU A 33 -18.71 -5.07 5.37
CA LEU A 33 -18.76 -5.84 4.13
C LEU A 33 -20.10 -6.55 4.04
N THR A 34 -21.19 -5.77 4.11
CA THR A 34 -22.53 -6.34 4.02
C THR A 34 -22.88 -6.57 2.56
N VAL A 35 -23.13 -7.82 2.22
CA VAL A 35 -23.59 -8.24 0.88
C VAL A 35 -24.90 -7.51 0.55
N ASP A 36 -25.08 -7.14 -0.72
CA ASP A 36 -26.27 -6.45 -1.25
C ASP A 36 -26.57 -5.08 -0.61
N LYS A 37 -25.57 -4.45 0.04
CA LYS A 37 -25.67 -3.07 0.52
C LYS A 37 -24.54 -2.22 -0.03
N VAL A 38 -24.78 -0.91 -0.05
CA VAL A 38 -23.72 0.07 -0.24
C VAL A 38 -22.86 0.07 1.02
N ASN A 39 -21.59 -0.31 0.87
CA ASN A 39 -20.60 -0.20 1.92
C ASN A 39 -19.82 1.10 1.69
N GLU A 40 -19.78 1.98 2.69
CA GLU A 40 -19.21 3.32 2.55
C GLU A 40 -17.77 3.37 3.07
N PHE A 41 -16.87 3.86 2.22
CA PHE A 41 -15.48 4.13 2.61
C PHE A 41 -15.38 5.32 3.55
N LYS A 42 -14.61 5.16 4.63
CA LYS A 42 -14.26 6.23 5.57
C LYS A 42 -12.82 6.65 5.35
N LEU A 43 -12.59 7.96 5.24
CA LEU A 43 -11.23 8.49 5.17
C LEU A 43 -10.54 8.26 6.52
N VAL A 44 -9.41 7.55 6.50
CA VAL A 44 -8.58 7.27 7.68
C VAL A 44 -7.47 8.31 7.76
N GLN A 45 -6.69 8.41 6.68
CA GLN A 45 -5.48 9.22 6.68
C GLN A 45 -5.19 9.78 5.28
N LYS A 46 -4.33 10.77 5.28
CA LYS A 46 -3.81 11.46 4.12
C LYS A 46 -2.30 11.41 4.23
N VAL A 47 -1.62 10.98 3.17
CA VAL A 47 -0.17 10.84 3.16
C VAL A 47 0.40 11.34 1.84
N ASP A 48 1.60 11.90 1.89
CA ASP A 48 2.34 12.40 0.73
C ASP A 48 3.52 11.44 0.52
N PHE A 49 3.37 10.52 -0.44
CA PHE A 49 4.47 9.65 -0.88
C PHE A 49 5.36 10.41 -1.89
N ASP A 50 6.55 9.89 -2.11
CA ASP A 50 7.53 10.42 -3.08
C ASP A 50 7.09 10.28 -4.54
N ASP A 51 6.23 9.30 -4.85
CA ASP A 51 5.61 9.14 -6.18
C ASP A 51 4.17 8.57 -6.10
N GLU A 52 3.55 8.33 -7.26
CA GLU A 52 2.24 7.69 -7.36
C GLU A 52 2.29 6.26 -6.82
N VAL A 53 1.39 5.95 -5.88
CA VAL A 53 1.17 4.58 -5.40
C VAL A 53 0.70 3.70 -6.55
N THR A 54 1.21 2.48 -6.62
CA THR A 54 0.82 1.45 -7.60
C THR A 54 0.32 0.17 -6.94
N ALA A 55 0.84 -0.19 -5.77
CA ALA A 55 0.40 -1.38 -5.03
C ALA A 55 0.61 -1.24 -3.52
N ALA A 56 -0.04 -2.12 -2.76
CA ALA A 56 0.18 -2.27 -1.33
C ALA A 56 -0.12 -3.71 -0.89
N ASP A 57 0.55 -4.17 0.16
CA ASP A 57 0.29 -5.47 0.79
C ASP A 57 0.50 -5.36 2.30
N TYR A 58 -0.34 -6.05 3.08
CA TYR A 58 -0.21 -6.12 4.53
C TYR A 58 -0.08 -7.57 4.97
N ALA A 59 1.09 -7.93 5.47
CA ALA A 59 1.38 -9.26 5.97
C ALA A 59 2.50 -9.21 7.00
N PHE A 60 2.57 -10.24 7.84
CA PHE A 60 3.63 -10.38 8.86
C PHE A 60 3.79 -9.14 9.77
N GLY A 61 2.69 -8.45 10.06
CA GLY A 61 2.68 -7.23 10.87
C GLY A 61 3.33 -6.03 10.17
N LYS A 62 3.40 -5.98 8.85
CA LYS A 62 4.02 -4.87 8.11
C LYS A 62 3.14 -4.46 6.94
N LEU A 63 3.11 -3.17 6.64
CA LEU A 63 2.48 -2.63 5.44
C LEU A 63 3.57 -2.27 4.43
N ALA A 64 3.54 -2.91 3.27
CA ALA A 64 4.29 -2.47 2.10
C ALA A 64 3.42 -1.54 1.28
N VAL A 65 3.96 -0.37 0.90
CA VAL A 65 3.37 0.52 -0.11
C VAL A 65 4.40 0.75 -1.20
N LEU A 66 4.01 0.43 -2.43
CA LEU A 66 4.82 0.57 -3.61
C LEU A 66 4.41 1.84 -4.36
N THR A 67 5.42 2.60 -4.78
CA THR A 67 5.28 3.67 -5.78
C THR A 67 6.08 3.29 -7.02
N TYR A 68 5.95 4.08 -8.10
CA TYR A 68 6.79 3.87 -9.29
C TYR A 68 8.31 3.96 -9.04
N LYS A 69 8.76 4.52 -7.90
CA LYS A 69 10.19 4.74 -7.63
C LYS A 69 10.69 4.16 -6.31
N SER A 70 9.78 3.72 -5.44
CA SER A 70 10.16 3.31 -4.10
C SER A 70 9.24 2.31 -3.46
N LEU A 71 9.81 1.59 -2.49
CA LEU A 71 9.10 0.70 -1.58
C LEU A 71 9.18 1.30 -0.17
N TRP A 72 8.02 1.55 0.42
CA TRP A 72 7.86 1.97 1.80
C TRP A 72 7.37 0.79 2.63
N ILE A 73 8.05 0.48 3.74
CA ILE A 73 7.65 -0.55 4.69
C ILE A 73 7.38 0.09 6.05
N PHE A 74 6.11 0.08 6.44
CA PHE A 74 5.67 0.55 7.74
C PHE A 74 5.57 -0.63 8.71
N PRO A 75 6.03 -0.47 9.97
CA PRO A 75 5.92 -1.50 10.99
C PRO A 75 4.46 -1.72 11.41
N GLU A 76 4.25 -2.72 12.26
CA GLU A 76 2.94 -2.98 12.83
C GLU A 76 2.49 -1.75 13.62
N ASN A 77 1.27 -1.29 13.34
CA ASN A 77 0.62 -0.29 14.15
C ASN A 77 -0.71 -0.83 14.69
N ASP A 78 -0.84 -0.78 16.02
CA ASP A 78 -2.07 -1.09 16.75
C ASP A 78 -3.11 0.04 16.61
N THR A 79 -2.73 1.16 15.99
CA THR A 79 -3.60 2.31 15.74
C THR A 79 -3.98 2.40 14.26
N ASP A 80 -4.98 3.24 13.98
CA ASP A 80 -5.38 3.59 12.61
C ASP A 80 -4.39 4.56 11.93
N ASP A 81 -3.25 4.86 12.55
CA ASP A 81 -2.18 5.68 11.96
C ASP A 81 -1.16 4.80 11.23
N PHE A 82 -1.47 4.45 9.99
CA PHE A 82 -0.67 3.48 9.22
C PHE A 82 0.72 3.98 8.84
N PHE A 83 0.96 5.29 8.94
CA PHE A 83 2.13 5.94 8.38
C PHE A 83 3.02 6.62 9.44
N ASP A 84 2.79 6.30 10.71
CA ASP A 84 3.66 6.71 11.82
C ASP A 84 4.70 5.63 12.15
N GLY A 85 5.82 6.05 12.74
CA GLY A 85 6.91 5.17 13.19
C GLY A 85 8.13 5.08 12.27
N ASP A 86 9.02 4.14 12.60
CA ASP A 86 10.29 3.93 11.89
C ASP A 86 10.06 3.21 10.55
N VAL A 87 9.98 3.99 9.48
CA VAL A 87 9.74 3.48 8.12
C VAL A 87 11.04 3.03 7.45
N MET A 88 11.01 1.88 6.77
CA MET A 88 12.06 1.54 5.80
C MET A 88 11.64 2.05 4.43
N HIS A 89 12.55 2.75 3.74
CA HIS A 89 12.30 3.33 2.43
C HIS A 89 13.44 2.93 1.50
N PHE A 90 13.08 2.25 0.41
CA PHE A 90 14.01 1.76 -0.60
C PHE A 90 13.68 2.40 -1.93
N GLU A 91 14.58 3.23 -2.45
CA GLU A 91 14.48 3.79 -3.80
C GLU A 91 15.08 2.82 -4.82
N PHE A 92 14.49 2.79 -6.02
CA PHE A 92 14.96 1.96 -7.13
C PHE A 92 14.64 2.60 -8.48
N GLU A 93 15.28 2.06 -9.53
CA GLU A 93 14.91 2.33 -10.92
C GLU A 93 14.34 1.05 -11.52
N ALA A 94 13.10 1.13 -11.99
CA ALA A 94 12.34 0.05 -12.63
C ALA A 94 11.37 0.69 -13.64
N ASP A 95 10.72 -0.12 -14.48
CA ASP A 95 9.68 0.38 -15.39
C ASP A 95 8.31 0.47 -14.67
N GLN A 96 7.25 -0.09 -15.25
CA GLN A 96 5.90 -0.06 -14.65
C GLN A 96 5.76 -1.14 -13.56
N VAL A 97 6.20 -0.83 -12.34
CA VAL A 97 5.99 -1.69 -11.16
C VAL A 97 4.56 -1.55 -10.63
N GLU A 98 3.80 -2.65 -10.65
CA GLU A 98 2.34 -2.63 -10.39
C GLU A 98 1.90 -3.68 -9.36
N SER A 99 2.86 -4.41 -8.77
CA SER A 99 2.55 -5.40 -7.75
C SER A 99 3.64 -5.48 -6.70
N VAL A 100 3.21 -5.61 -5.45
CA VAL A 100 4.06 -5.87 -4.28
C VAL A 100 3.42 -6.96 -3.45
N ALA A 101 4.22 -7.91 -2.95
CA ALA A 101 3.74 -8.93 -2.04
C ALA A 101 4.84 -9.38 -1.08
N PHE A 102 4.49 -9.56 0.19
CA PHE A 102 5.38 -10.27 1.11
C PHE A 102 5.38 -11.76 0.79
N ILE A 103 6.56 -12.36 0.65
CA ILE A 103 6.70 -13.82 0.54
C ILE A 103 7.09 -14.47 1.87
N ASP A 104 7.66 -13.67 2.78
CA ASP A 104 7.92 -14.00 4.18
C ASP A 104 8.10 -12.70 4.99
N SER A 105 8.37 -12.81 6.29
CA SER A 105 8.49 -11.65 7.18
C SER A 105 9.68 -10.71 6.90
N GLN A 106 10.63 -11.13 6.06
CA GLN A 106 11.87 -10.42 5.75
C GLN A 106 12.04 -10.16 4.25
N THR A 107 11.13 -10.61 3.40
CA THR A 107 11.28 -10.51 1.95
C THR A 107 10.00 -10.07 1.27
N VAL A 108 10.14 -9.07 0.40
CA VAL A 108 9.08 -8.57 -0.49
C VAL A 108 9.47 -8.85 -1.94
N VAL A 109 8.47 -9.21 -2.76
CA VAL A 109 8.60 -9.30 -4.21
C VAL A 109 7.89 -8.11 -4.84
N ILE A 110 8.55 -7.46 -5.78
CA ILE A 110 7.99 -6.42 -6.65
C ILE A 110 7.91 -6.99 -8.07
N VAL A 111 6.81 -6.73 -8.79
CA VAL A 111 6.60 -7.22 -10.16
C VAL A 111 6.22 -6.08 -11.09
N GLU A 112 6.86 -6.04 -12.26
CA GLU A 112 6.52 -5.15 -13.37
C GLU A 112 5.40 -5.70 -14.25
N GLU A 113 4.70 -4.83 -15.00
CA GLU A 113 3.67 -5.25 -15.97
C GLU A 113 4.21 -6.22 -17.04
N ASN A 114 5.51 -6.12 -17.37
CA ASN A 114 6.18 -7.01 -18.32
C ASN A 114 6.51 -8.41 -17.72
N GLY A 115 6.30 -8.60 -16.41
CA GLY A 115 6.57 -9.84 -15.68
C GLY A 115 7.96 -9.95 -15.06
N GLU A 116 8.81 -8.93 -15.15
CA GLU A 116 10.08 -8.87 -14.41
C GLU A 116 9.81 -8.79 -12.91
N MET A 117 10.64 -9.50 -12.13
CA MET A 117 10.44 -9.66 -10.69
C MET A 117 11.71 -9.33 -9.91
N TYR A 118 11.57 -8.53 -8.87
CA TYR A 118 12.64 -8.13 -7.97
C TYR A 118 12.35 -8.63 -6.56
N ARG A 119 13.37 -9.11 -5.87
CA ARG A 119 13.29 -9.49 -4.45
C ARG A 119 14.02 -8.45 -3.61
N VAL A 120 13.32 -7.90 -2.63
CA VAL A 120 13.88 -6.92 -1.69
C VAL A 120 13.97 -7.59 -0.32
N GLN A 121 15.19 -7.63 0.21
CA GLN A 121 15.47 -8.09 1.56
C GLN A 121 15.30 -6.90 2.52
N LEU A 122 14.42 -7.05 3.51
CA LEU A 122 14.14 -6.07 4.56
C LEU A 122 15.17 -6.13 5.67
#